data_AF-A0A496PW81-F1
#
_entry.id   AF-A0A496PW81-F1
#
_cell.length_a   1.000
_cell.length_b   1.000
_cell.length_c   1.000
_cell.angle_alpha   90.00
_cell.angle_beta   90.00
_cell.angle_gamma   90.00
#
_symmetry.space_group_name_H-M   'P 1'
#
loop_
_entity.id
_entity.type
_entity.pdbx_description
1 polymer ?
#
loop_
_entity_poly.entity_id
_entity_poly.type
_entity_poly.pdbx_seq_one_letter_code
_entity_poly.pdbx_strand_id
1 'polypeptide(L)'
;MSNKLLLILCLLLVLGGAPAWAQGVDPPDTMVAVGSMVLSPPAVVSMLQAKDQENDHGHAIDLSWELSVDDGGGNKSVLLYEIFLWKPFLYDTIQTLRDQVGVAHGHLIQGDDDSRDWKEEFRRSREEFDALIERLPDAHKAYPKDGEFLNVGKVPCGEKAFKHIGSKTRESGDFLPDYTDLYYRVDAVTANSEIRSSSEIIGPVQCYGQWFNTGRKPVLAAVLIFGFLTLFYVQRARKGANLYVRPIGGIEAVDDAIGRATEMGRPILYVMGLGTAADVATIASFTILGRVAKSVAEYQTQLIVPTYDPIVMSVAQEVVKSSYMDAGRADAYNEDIVFFVTQSQFAYVAAVNGIMLRDLPATCVYMGKFFAESLLLAETGSLAGSIQIAGTDEIAQIPFFIVACDYTLIGEELYAASAYLGREPVLLGSLKAQDYAKAAILIFAILGLVSANLDFSYFTELFHVTN
;
A
#
# COMPACT_ATOMS: atom_id res chain seq x y z
N MET A 1 -33.02 -29.37 3.39
CA MET A 1 -33.73 -28.12 3.71
C MET A 1 -33.14 -27.55 4.99
N SER A 2 -32.07 -26.74 4.93
CA SER A 2 -31.59 -25.97 6.10
C SER A 2 -30.60 -24.86 5.70
N ASN A 3 -29.74 -25.08 4.70
CA ASN A 3 -28.72 -24.07 4.35
C ASN A 3 -29.18 -23.00 3.35
N LYS A 4 -30.23 -23.25 2.56
CA LYS A 4 -30.81 -22.25 1.66
C LYS A 4 -31.69 -21.22 2.40
N LEU A 5 -32.24 -21.59 3.55
CA LEU A 5 -33.09 -20.68 4.35
C LEU A 5 -32.24 -19.65 5.12
N LEU A 6 -31.04 -20.06 5.57
CA LEU A 6 -30.10 -19.20 6.30
C LEU A 6 -29.50 -18.09 5.40
N LEU A 7 -29.17 -18.44 4.15
CA LEU A 7 -28.67 -17.47 3.16
C LEU A 7 -29.76 -16.47 2.70
N ILE A 8 -31.03 -16.90 2.63
CA ILE A 8 -32.16 -16.01 2.34
C ILE A 8 -32.45 -15.08 3.53
N LEU A 9 -32.28 -15.54 4.77
CA LEU A 9 -32.44 -14.71 5.96
C LEU A 9 -31.34 -13.64 6.10
N CYS A 10 -30.09 -13.97 5.75
CA CYS A 10 -28.99 -13.00 5.75
C CYS A 10 -29.08 -11.97 4.62
N LEU A 11 -29.68 -12.32 3.47
CA LEU A 11 -29.91 -11.36 2.37
C LEU A 11 -31.08 -10.40 2.66
N LEU A 12 -32.07 -10.82 3.46
CA LEU A 12 -33.23 -10.00 3.83
C LEU A 12 -32.93 -8.98 4.95
N LEU A 13 -31.87 -9.17 5.73
CA LEU A 13 -31.42 -8.24 6.77
C LEU A 13 -30.59 -7.06 6.24
N VAL A 14 -30.17 -7.10 4.96
CA VAL A 14 -29.35 -6.05 4.32
C VAL A 14 -30.19 -5.08 3.46
N LEU A 15 -31.49 -5.33 3.28
CA LEU A 15 -32.38 -4.50 2.41
C LEU A 15 -33.56 -3.83 3.14
N GLY A 16 -33.59 -3.86 4.48
CA GLY A 16 -34.65 -3.28 5.30
C GLY A 16 -34.42 -1.81 5.68
N GLY A 17 -34.18 -0.94 4.72
CA GLY A 17 -34.01 0.51 4.93
C GLY A 17 -34.71 1.31 3.84
N ALA A 18 -36.05 1.29 3.81
CA ALA A 18 -36.80 2.18 2.94
C ALA A 18 -36.76 3.62 3.51
N PRO A 19 -36.47 4.66 2.70
CA PRO A 19 -36.68 6.02 3.14
C PRO A 19 -38.19 6.25 3.26
N ALA A 20 -38.64 6.63 4.46
CA ALA A 20 -39.98 7.16 4.63
C ALA A 20 -40.05 8.51 3.91
N TRP A 21 -40.67 8.54 2.73
CA TRP A 21 -41.09 9.78 2.09
C TRP A 21 -42.21 10.37 2.95
N ALA A 22 -41.90 11.41 3.70
CA ALA A 22 -42.90 12.20 4.41
C ALA A 22 -43.87 12.79 3.39
N GLN A 23 -45.17 12.53 3.59
CA GLN A 23 -46.25 13.18 2.85
C GLN A 23 -46.19 14.69 3.10
N GLY A 24 -46.33 15.46 2.02
CA GLY A 24 -46.43 16.93 2.09
C GLY A 24 -47.60 17.34 2.99
N VAL A 25 -47.26 18.02 4.08
CA VAL A 25 -48.19 18.80 4.88
C VAL A 25 -48.09 20.22 4.33
N ASP A 26 -49.21 20.76 3.85
CA ASP A 26 -49.31 22.15 3.41
C ASP A 26 -48.78 23.10 4.51
N PRO A 27 -48.04 24.16 4.16
CA PRO A 27 -47.56 25.10 5.16
C PRO A 27 -48.76 25.78 5.83
N PRO A 28 -48.80 25.88 7.17
CA PRO A 28 -49.80 26.71 7.80
C PRO A 28 -49.53 28.16 7.40
N ASP A 29 -50.51 28.79 6.75
CA ASP A 29 -50.60 30.23 6.51
C ASP A 29 -50.69 30.97 7.86
N THR A 30 -49.55 31.11 8.53
CA THR A 30 -49.34 32.09 9.59
C THR A 30 -47.86 32.45 9.60
N MET A 31 -47.52 33.51 8.86
CA MET A 31 -46.30 34.26 9.14
C MET A 31 -46.45 34.92 10.51
N VAL A 32 -46.13 34.18 11.57
CA VAL A 32 -45.81 34.78 12.86
C VAL A 32 -44.50 35.52 12.65
N ALA A 33 -44.53 36.84 12.76
CA ALA A 33 -43.32 37.65 12.84
C ALA A 33 -42.47 37.08 13.99
N VAL A 34 -41.38 36.38 13.64
CA VAL A 34 -40.37 35.98 14.61
C VAL A 34 -39.75 37.28 15.10
N GLY A 35 -40.17 37.73 16.28
CA GLY A 35 -39.51 38.83 16.96
C GLY A 35 -38.02 38.50 17.06
N SER A 36 -37.18 39.46 16.71
CA SER A 36 -35.72 39.35 16.73
C SER A 36 -35.27 38.71 18.05
N MET A 37 -34.97 37.41 18.02
CA MET A 37 -34.48 36.69 19.18
C MET A 37 -33.07 37.23 19.42
N VAL A 38 -32.92 38.11 20.41
CA VAL A 38 -31.60 38.64 20.79
C VAL A 38 -30.81 37.48 21.37
N LEU A 39 -29.97 36.88 20.53
CA LEU A 39 -29.03 35.85 20.96
C LEU A 39 -28.07 36.49 21.96
N SER A 40 -27.99 35.91 23.16
CA SER A 40 -26.99 36.31 24.16
C SER A 40 -25.75 35.43 24.00
N PRO A 41 -24.55 35.92 24.35
CA PRO A 41 -23.35 35.09 24.38
C PRO A 41 -23.59 33.85 25.25
N PRO A 42 -23.21 32.65 24.78
CA PRO A 42 -23.39 31.41 25.53
C PRO A 42 -22.45 31.35 26.74
N ALA A 43 -22.66 30.43 27.68
CA ALA A 43 -21.65 30.13 28.68
C ALA A 43 -20.34 29.67 28.02
N VAL A 44 -19.19 30.00 28.60
CA VAL A 44 -17.89 29.48 28.15
C VAL A 44 -17.81 27.97 28.40
N VAL A 45 -16.95 27.27 27.66
CA VAL A 45 -16.53 25.91 28.04
C VAL A 45 -15.71 25.96 29.33
N SER A 46 -15.71 24.87 30.09
CA SER A 46 -14.95 24.76 31.34
C SER A 46 -13.97 23.59 31.29
N MET A 47 -13.02 23.53 32.24
CA MET A 47 -12.06 22.43 32.37
C MET A 47 -11.28 22.13 31.08
N LEU A 48 -10.91 23.15 30.30
CA LEU A 48 -10.11 22.98 29.09
C LEU A 48 -8.72 22.42 29.45
N GLN A 49 -8.37 21.31 28.81
CA GLN A 49 -7.07 20.63 28.92
C GLN A 49 -6.50 20.42 27.52
N ALA A 50 -5.18 20.50 27.42
CA ALA A 50 -4.42 20.18 26.22
C ALA A 50 -3.22 19.33 26.61
N LYS A 51 -2.94 18.28 25.85
CA LYS A 51 -1.78 17.39 26.07
C LYS A 51 -1.20 16.93 24.74
N ASP A 52 0.08 16.60 24.75
CA ASP A 52 0.75 15.90 23.65
C ASP A 52 0.01 14.60 23.31
N GLN A 53 -0.10 14.30 22.02
CA GLN A 53 -0.75 13.08 21.59
C GLN A 53 0.16 11.88 21.88
N GLU A 54 -0.31 10.90 22.64
CA GLU A 54 0.47 9.69 22.92
C GLU A 54 0.66 8.79 21.68
N ASN A 55 1.83 8.16 21.58
CA ASN A 55 2.19 7.15 20.58
C ASN A 55 2.17 7.67 19.13
N ASP A 56 2.46 8.94 18.94
CA ASP A 56 2.53 9.60 17.65
C ASP A 56 3.98 9.86 17.24
N HIS A 57 4.16 10.72 16.24
CA HIS A 57 5.46 11.11 15.71
C HIS A 57 5.68 12.62 15.90
N GLY A 58 4.97 13.22 16.86
CA GLY A 58 4.89 14.65 17.07
C GLY A 58 3.83 15.28 16.18
N HIS A 59 3.83 16.61 16.19
CA HIS A 59 2.91 17.46 15.43
C HIS A 59 1.43 17.33 15.80
N ALA A 60 1.09 16.73 16.94
CA ALA A 60 -0.31 16.63 17.36
C ALA A 60 -0.55 16.94 18.84
N ILE A 61 -1.71 17.55 19.11
CA ILE A 61 -2.20 17.88 20.45
C ILE A 61 -3.64 17.40 20.60
N ASP A 62 -3.91 16.70 21.69
CA ASP A 62 -5.26 16.32 22.10
C ASP A 62 -5.82 17.41 23.05
N LEU A 63 -6.94 18.01 22.66
CA LEU A 63 -7.71 18.94 23.48
C LEU A 63 -8.98 18.29 24.01
N SER A 64 -9.35 18.58 25.25
CA SER A 64 -10.62 18.16 25.86
C SER A 64 -11.17 19.22 26.81
N TRP A 65 -12.49 19.36 26.88
CA TRP A 65 -13.18 20.32 27.76
C TRP A 65 -14.50 19.76 28.27
N GLU A 66 -15.10 20.44 29.24
CA GLU A 66 -16.50 20.25 29.62
C GLU A 66 -17.39 21.22 28.82
N LEU A 67 -18.51 20.70 28.32
CA LEU A 67 -19.43 21.45 27.44
C LEU A 67 -19.94 22.73 28.10
N SER A 68 -20.29 23.72 27.28
CA SER A 68 -21.00 24.90 27.75
C SER A 68 -22.34 24.49 28.38
N VAL A 69 -22.76 25.17 29.45
CA VAL A 69 -24.09 24.95 30.06
C VAL A 69 -25.23 25.20 29.06
N ASP A 70 -25.00 26.04 28.05
CA ASP A 70 -25.94 26.36 26.98
C ASP A 70 -25.89 25.37 25.78
N ASP A 71 -25.09 24.30 25.88
CA ASP A 71 -25.06 23.18 24.95
C ASP A 71 -26.00 22.07 25.43
N GLY A 72 -27.15 21.93 24.76
CA GLY A 72 -28.23 21.00 25.15
C GLY A 72 -29.01 21.41 26.42
N GLY A 73 -28.39 22.17 27.33
CA GLY A 73 -28.98 22.81 28.51
C GLY A 73 -29.17 24.32 28.35
N GLY A 74 -29.52 25.01 29.44
CA GLY A 74 -29.59 26.49 29.48
C GLY A 74 -30.44 27.10 28.37
N ASN A 75 -29.87 28.08 27.65
CA ASN A 75 -30.50 28.78 26.53
C ASN A 75 -30.46 28.00 25.20
N LYS A 76 -29.81 26.82 25.16
CA LYS A 76 -29.66 25.98 23.96
C LYS A 76 -29.14 26.75 22.74
N SER A 77 -28.18 27.65 22.99
CA SER A 77 -27.72 28.61 22.00
C SER A 77 -26.44 28.17 21.27
N VAL A 78 -25.72 27.15 21.78
CA VAL A 78 -24.47 26.67 21.18
C VAL A 78 -24.74 25.77 19.98
N LEU A 79 -24.12 26.08 18.85
CA LEU A 79 -24.16 25.26 17.63
C LEU A 79 -22.87 24.46 17.42
N LEU A 80 -21.73 25.05 17.76
CA LEU A 80 -20.42 24.44 17.57
C LEU A 80 -19.39 25.10 18.49
N TYR A 81 -18.25 24.44 18.61
CA TYR A 81 -17.05 24.96 19.23
C TYR A 81 -15.99 25.25 18.16
N GLU A 82 -15.39 26.43 18.20
CA GLU A 82 -14.25 26.81 17.36
C GLU A 82 -12.97 26.76 18.18
N ILE A 83 -11.97 26.04 17.68
CA ILE A 83 -10.67 25.88 18.32
C ILE A 83 -9.68 26.86 17.68
N PHE A 84 -9.00 27.62 18.52
CA PHE A 84 -8.01 28.60 18.10
C PHE A 84 -6.63 28.23 18.66
N LEU A 85 -5.61 28.39 17.83
CA LEU A 85 -4.20 28.31 18.21
C LEU A 85 -3.60 29.70 18.04
N TRP A 86 -2.89 30.17 19.05
CA TRP A 86 -2.07 31.37 18.90
C TRP A 86 -0.88 31.07 17.97
N LYS A 87 -0.70 31.91 16.95
CA LYS A 87 0.39 31.82 15.99
C LYS A 87 1.12 33.17 15.92
N PRO A 88 2.47 33.19 15.97
CA PRO A 88 3.24 34.42 15.75
C PRO A 88 3.05 34.94 14.33
N PHE A 89 3.13 36.26 14.11
CA PHE A 89 3.06 36.88 12.77
C PHE A 89 4.17 36.41 11.81
N LEU A 90 5.18 35.71 12.35
CA LEU A 90 6.17 35.00 11.54
C LEU A 90 5.52 33.97 10.58
N TYR A 91 4.36 33.39 10.93
CA TYR A 91 3.64 32.47 10.04
C TYR A 91 3.23 33.11 8.71
N ASP A 92 2.84 34.39 8.70
CA ASP A 92 2.45 35.09 7.46
C ASP A 92 3.65 35.28 6.52
N THR A 93 4.82 35.54 7.10
CA THR A 93 6.08 35.65 6.36
C THR A 93 6.48 34.29 5.77
N ILE A 94 6.34 33.23 6.56
CA ILE A 94 6.61 31.85 6.13
C ILE A 94 5.66 31.44 5.00
N GLN A 95 4.37 31.79 5.10
CA GLN A 95 3.40 31.50 4.04
C GLN A 95 3.76 32.22 2.73
N THR A 96 4.14 33.50 2.80
CA THR A 96 4.56 34.26 1.63
C THR A 96 5.79 33.64 0.96
N LEU A 97 6.78 33.22 1.74
CA LEU A 97 7.99 32.55 1.22
C LEU A 97 7.68 31.18 0.64
N ARG A 98 6.78 30.41 1.26
CA ARG A 98 6.32 29.12 0.73
C ARG A 98 5.72 29.29 -0.67
N ASP A 99 4.85 30.28 -0.84
CA ASP A 99 4.22 30.55 -2.14
C ASP A 99 5.28 30.91 -3.20
N GLN A 100 6.31 31.70 -2.83
CA GLN A 100 7.43 32.02 -3.71
C GLN A 100 8.26 30.79 -4.11
N VAL A 101 8.56 29.90 -3.14
CA VAL A 101 9.27 28.63 -3.40
C VAL A 101 8.46 27.76 -4.37
N GLY A 102 7.14 27.66 -4.17
CA GLY A 102 6.24 26.92 -5.05
C GLY A 102 6.23 27.45 -6.49
N VAL A 103 6.18 28.77 -6.65
CA VAL A 103 6.24 29.42 -7.98
C VAL A 103 7.57 29.15 -8.67
N ALA A 104 8.70 29.35 -7.99
CA ALA A 104 10.02 29.11 -8.58
C ALA A 104 10.21 27.63 -8.96
N HIS A 105 9.70 26.70 -8.14
CA HIS A 105 9.73 25.28 -8.45
C HIS A 105 8.90 24.92 -9.70
N GLY A 106 7.72 25.55 -9.86
CA GLY A 106 6.86 25.37 -11.02
C GLY A 106 7.55 25.73 -12.34
N HIS A 107 8.27 26.86 -12.39
CA HIS A 107 9.02 27.27 -13.58
C HIS A 107 10.17 26.31 -13.92
N LEU A 108 10.87 25.76 -12.92
CA LEU A 108 11.93 24.78 -13.14
C LEU A 108 11.43 23.47 -13.76
N ILE A 109 10.20 23.05 -13.43
CA ILE A 109 9.58 21.85 -14.01
C ILE A 109 9.16 22.09 -15.46
N GLN A 110 8.64 23.29 -15.76
CA GLN A 110 8.17 23.65 -17.09
C GLN A 110 9.32 23.89 -18.09
N GLY A 111 10.54 24.08 -17.60
CA GLY A 111 11.72 24.30 -18.44
C GLY A 111 11.74 25.69 -19.08
N ASP A 112 11.14 26.68 -18.41
CA ASP A 112 11.08 28.06 -18.90
C ASP A 112 12.50 28.68 -18.95
N ASP A 113 12.93 29.05 -20.17
CA ASP A 113 14.22 29.67 -20.47
C ASP A 113 14.11 31.20 -20.34
N ASP A 114 13.63 31.65 -19.18
CA ASP A 114 13.47 33.08 -18.91
C ASP A 114 14.79 33.71 -18.42
N SER A 115 14.94 35.03 -18.62
CA SER A 115 16.15 35.81 -18.22
C SER A 115 16.47 35.78 -16.72
N ARG A 116 15.56 35.25 -15.92
CA ARG A 116 15.64 35.13 -14.47
C ARG A 116 16.25 33.78 -14.11
N ASP A 117 17.28 33.78 -13.26
CA ASP A 117 17.87 32.54 -12.76
C ASP A 117 16.95 31.90 -11.69
N TRP A 118 15.94 31.16 -12.16
CA TRP A 118 14.97 30.47 -11.32
C TRP A 118 15.62 29.41 -10.42
N LYS A 119 16.78 28.87 -10.78
CA LYS A 119 17.51 27.92 -9.92
C LYS A 119 18.05 28.62 -8.68
N GLU A 120 18.66 29.79 -8.89
CA GLU A 120 19.20 30.59 -7.81
C GLU A 120 18.10 31.20 -6.94
N GLU A 121 16.99 31.65 -7.53
CA GLU A 121 15.83 32.15 -6.78
C GLU A 121 15.17 31.04 -5.95
N PHE A 122 14.98 29.85 -6.51
CA PHE A 122 14.50 28.69 -5.76
C PHE A 122 15.43 28.35 -4.59
N ARG A 123 16.75 28.31 -4.83
CA ARG A 123 17.74 28.02 -3.80
C ARG A 123 17.68 29.03 -2.66
N ARG A 124 17.70 30.34 -2.99
CA ARG A 124 17.67 31.41 -1.99
C ARG A 124 16.37 31.42 -1.19
N SER A 125 15.22 31.38 -1.86
CA SER A 125 13.91 31.40 -1.17
C SER A 125 13.72 30.18 -0.27
N ARG A 126 14.29 29.03 -0.68
CA ARG A 126 14.29 27.82 0.15
C ARG A 126 15.20 27.94 1.38
N GLU A 127 16.41 28.46 1.23
CA GLU A 127 17.32 28.72 2.36
C GLU A 127 16.71 29.70 3.37
N GLU A 128 16.05 30.77 2.88
CA GLU A 128 15.34 31.73 3.72
C GLU A 128 14.14 31.08 4.41
N PHE A 129 13.35 30.27 3.70
CA PHE A 129 12.23 29.53 4.27
C PHE A 129 12.68 28.61 5.40
N ASP A 130 13.72 27.80 5.18
CA ASP A 130 14.25 26.85 6.17
C ASP A 130 14.75 27.59 7.42
N ALA A 131 15.45 28.72 7.24
CA ALA A 131 15.93 29.55 8.35
C ALA A 131 14.80 30.15 9.19
N LEU A 132 13.65 30.51 8.58
CA LEU A 132 12.49 31.00 9.32
C LEU A 132 11.75 29.89 10.05
N ILE A 133 11.63 28.70 9.45
CA ILE A 133 11.02 27.53 10.09
C ILE A 133 11.80 27.17 11.36
N GLU A 134 13.13 27.21 11.34
CA GLU A 134 13.96 26.93 12.53
C GLU A 134 13.75 27.95 13.66
N ARG A 135 13.30 29.16 13.34
CA ARG A 135 13.02 30.23 14.32
C ARG A 135 11.59 30.18 14.88
N LEU A 136 10.71 29.34 14.33
CA LEU A 136 9.32 29.21 14.82
C LEU A 136 9.21 28.89 16.31
N PRO A 137 9.99 27.96 16.90
CA PRO A 137 9.90 27.66 18.33
C PRO A 137 10.22 28.89 19.20
N ASP A 138 11.21 29.69 18.81
CA ASP A 138 11.56 30.92 19.52
C ASP A 138 10.51 32.03 19.34
N ALA A 139 9.91 32.13 18.15
CA ALA A 139 8.81 33.06 17.91
C ALA A 139 7.60 32.76 18.81
N HIS A 140 7.36 31.48 19.15
CA HIS A 140 6.27 31.12 20.05
C HIS A 140 6.49 31.53 21.50
N LYS A 141 7.74 31.65 21.94
CA LYS A 141 8.07 32.17 23.27
C LYS A 141 7.70 33.65 23.46
N ALA A 142 7.42 34.38 22.37
CA ALA A 142 7.01 35.79 22.43
C ALA A 142 5.57 35.98 22.90
N TYR A 143 4.76 34.90 23.01
CA TYR A 143 3.40 34.96 23.50
C TYR A 143 3.28 35.79 24.81
N PRO A 144 2.26 36.67 24.96
CA PRO A 144 1.16 36.93 24.02
C PRO A 144 1.45 38.02 22.97
N LYS A 145 2.71 38.47 22.81
CA LYS A 145 3.08 39.54 21.87
C LYS A 145 3.43 38.97 20.49
N ASP A 146 3.27 39.80 19.46
CA ASP A 146 3.71 39.51 18.09
C ASP A 146 3.04 38.29 17.44
N GLY A 147 1.74 38.10 17.71
CA GLY A 147 0.92 37.07 17.07
C GLY A 147 -0.56 37.23 17.33
N GLU A 148 -1.34 36.32 16.76
CA GLU A 148 -2.80 36.31 16.85
C GLU A 148 -3.36 34.89 16.98
N PHE A 149 -4.61 34.78 17.41
CA PHE A 149 -5.32 33.50 17.47
C PHE A 149 -5.95 33.18 16.12
N LEU A 150 -5.49 32.11 15.48
CA LEU A 150 -6.03 31.61 14.22
C LEU A 150 -6.87 30.36 14.46
N ASN A 151 -7.98 30.24 13.75
CA ASN A 151 -8.84 29.06 13.83
C ASN A 151 -8.11 27.85 13.24
N VAL A 152 -8.06 26.75 13.99
CA VAL A 152 -7.41 25.50 13.57
C VAL A 152 -8.39 24.33 13.47
N GLY A 153 -9.63 24.53 13.90
CA GLY A 153 -10.65 23.49 13.83
C GLY A 153 -12.00 23.94 14.36
N LYS A 154 -13.00 23.10 14.09
CA LYS A 154 -14.36 23.25 14.60
C LYS A 154 -14.93 21.87 14.92
N VAL A 155 -15.72 21.77 15.98
CA VAL A 155 -16.48 20.56 16.32
C VAL A 155 -17.94 20.94 16.61
N PRO A 156 -18.93 20.10 16.25
CA PRO A 156 -20.33 20.40 16.52
C PRO A 156 -20.63 20.42 18.02
N CYS A 157 -21.77 20.98 18.40
CA CYS A 157 -22.27 20.89 19.77
C CYS A 157 -22.40 19.43 20.23
N GLY A 158 -22.22 19.20 21.53
CA GLY A 158 -22.12 17.86 22.13
C GLY A 158 -20.72 17.22 22.08
N GLU A 159 -19.83 17.68 21.20
CA GLU A 159 -18.44 17.21 21.17
C GLU A 159 -17.57 17.91 22.21
N LYS A 160 -16.76 17.12 22.92
CA LYS A 160 -15.97 17.57 24.08
C LYS A 160 -14.46 17.40 23.91
N ALA A 161 -14.03 16.96 22.74
CA ALA A 161 -12.64 16.73 22.43
C ALA A 161 -12.33 17.13 20.99
N PHE A 162 -11.10 17.56 20.75
CA PHE A 162 -10.58 17.88 19.43
C PHE A 162 -9.12 17.47 19.33
N LYS A 163 -8.77 16.85 18.21
CA LYS A 163 -7.41 16.41 17.92
C LYS A 163 -6.81 17.31 16.87
N HIS A 164 -5.88 18.17 17.27
CA HIS A 164 -5.17 19.04 16.34
C HIS A 164 -3.96 18.29 15.80
N ILE A 165 -4.01 17.86 14.54
CA ILE A 165 -2.93 17.14 13.86
C ILE A 165 -2.36 18.05 12.78
N GLY A 166 -1.12 18.47 12.96
CA GLY A 166 -0.36 19.19 11.95
C GLY A 166 0.30 18.24 10.95
N SER A 167 0.62 18.76 9.78
CA SER A 167 1.37 18.00 8.77
C SER A 167 2.81 17.78 9.20
N LYS A 168 3.38 16.64 8.79
CA LYS A 168 4.81 16.31 8.97
C LYS A 168 5.72 17.14 8.07
N THR A 169 5.17 17.60 6.95
CA THR A 169 5.92 18.32 5.94
C THR A 169 6.05 19.77 6.40
N ARG A 170 7.29 20.23 6.63
CA ARG A 170 7.60 21.62 7.03
C ARG A 170 7.00 22.66 6.09
N GLU A 171 6.90 22.30 4.81
CA GLU A 171 6.34 23.11 3.74
C GLU A 171 4.81 23.19 3.78
N SER A 172 4.12 22.47 4.66
CA SER A 172 2.66 22.49 4.75
C SER A 172 2.15 23.68 5.56
N GLY A 173 1.02 24.26 5.18
CA GLY A 173 0.40 25.41 5.86
C GLY A 173 -0.06 25.13 7.30
N ASP A 174 -0.38 23.88 7.57
CA ASP A 174 -0.77 23.33 8.86
C ASP A 174 0.40 22.65 9.60
N PHE A 175 1.65 22.91 9.20
CA PHE A 175 2.83 22.39 9.92
C PHE A 175 2.82 22.86 11.38
N LEU A 176 2.89 21.90 12.31
CA LEU A 176 2.93 22.13 13.75
C LEU A 176 4.32 21.75 14.30
N PRO A 177 5.20 22.70 14.63
CA PRO A 177 6.56 22.37 15.08
C PRO A 177 6.57 21.70 16.46
N ASP A 178 7.39 20.65 16.59
CA ASP A 178 7.64 19.99 17.87
C ASP A 178 8.40 20.91 18.85
N TYR A 179 8.33 20.58 20.15
CA TYR A 179 9.00 21.31 21.24
C TYR A 179 8.72 22.81 21.26
N THR A 180 7.55 23.20 20.77
CA THR A 180 7.11 24.59 20.64
C THR A 180 6.02 24.89 21.66
N ASP A 181 6.10 26.03 22.34
CA ASP A 181 5.11 26.46 23.32
C ASP A 181 3.82 26.91 22.63
N LEU A 182 2.82 26.03 22.60
CA LEU A 182 1.53 26.27 21.96
C LEU A 182 0.49 26.75 22.99
N TYR A 183 -0.37 27.66 22.55
CA TYR A 183 -1.44 28.24 23.37
C TYR A 183 -2.78 28.13 22.65
N TYR A 184 -3.75 27.48 23.28
CA TYR A 184 -5.05 27.20 22.69
C TYR A 184 -6.19 27.90 23.44
N ARG A 185 -7.28 28.11 22.71
CA ARG A 185 -8.56 28.57 23.26
C ARG A 185 -9.70 27.92 22.50
N VAL A 186 -10.82 27.69 23.18
CA VAL A 186 -12.03 27.14 22.58
C VAL A 186 -13.17 28.16 22.77
N ASP A 187 -13.79 28.55 21.65
CA ASP A 187 -14.90 29.49 21.65
C ASP A 187 -16.21 28.72 21.41
N ALA A 188 -17.19 28.90 22.30
CA ALA A 188 -18.56 28.42 22.10
C ALA A 188 -19.30 29.42 21.20
N VAL A 189 -19.86 28.95 20.07
CA VAL A 189 -20.42 29.81 19.02
C VAL A 189 -21.91 29.52 18.82
N THR A 190 -22.70 30.59 18.67
CA THR A 190 -24.15 30.49 18.42
C THR A 190 -24.49 30.50 16.93
N ALA A 191 -25.79 30.56 16.59
CA ALA A 191 -26.26 30.77 15.22
C ALA A 191 -25.74 32.06 14.57
N ASN A 192 -25.38 33.07 15.36
CA ASN A 192 -24.61 34.22 14.88
C ASN A 192 -23.14 34.04 15.29
N SER A 193 -22.25 33.95 14.30
CA SER A 193 -20.81 33.79 14.52
C SER A 193 -20.15 34.91 15.32
N GLU A 194 -20.74 36.10 15.38
CA GLU A 194 -20.23 37.22 16.19
C GLU A 194 -20.57 37.05 17.68
N ILE A 195 -21.59 36.26 17.99
CA ILE A 195 -22.07 36.03 19.35
C ILE A 195 -21.48 34.72 19.82
N ARG A 196 -20.39 34.84 20.59
CA ARG A 196 -19.55 33.75 21.06
C ARG A 196 -19.00 34.05 22.45
N SER A 197 -18.52 33.00 23.11
CA SER A 197 -17.84 33.10 24.39
C SER A 197 -16.56 32.30 24.40
N SER A 198 -15.47 32.96 24.77
CA SER A 198 -14.12 32.41 24.73
C SER A 198 -13.72 31.78 26.05
N SER A 199 -13.15 30.58 26.02
CA SER A 199 -12.57 29.93 27.18
C SER A 199 -11.35 30.69 27.72
N GLU A 200 -10.89 30.27 28.91
CA GLU A 200 -9.51 30.56 29.33
C GLU A 200 -8.51 29.98 28.31
N ILE A 201 -7.34 30.61 28.22
CA ILE A 201 -6.27 30.17 27.32
C ILE A 201 -5.48 29.07 28.04
N ILE A 202 -5.32 27.92 27.38
CA ILE A 202 -4.51 26.80 27.89
C ILE A 202 -3.13 26.81 27.22
N GLY A 203 -2.08 26.69 28.03
CA GLY A 203 -0.69 26.62 27.55
C GLY A 203 0.32 27.08 28.62
N PRO A 204 1.62 26.93 28.36
CA PRO A 204 2.19 26.31 27.16
C PRO A 204 1.98 24.79 27.15
N VAL A 205 1.62 24.25 25.99
CA VAL A 205 1.63 22.81 25.70
C VAL A 205 2.56 22.55 24.52
N GLN A 206 3.32 21.47 24.55
CA GLN A 206 4.25 21.11 23.48
C GLN A 206 3.88 19.75 22.92
N CYS A 207 4.06 19.55 21.61
CA CYS A 207 4.03 18.23 20.98
C CYS A 207 5.44 17.73 20.69
N TYR A 208 5.65 16.41 20.72
CA TYR A 208 6.93 15.80 20.33
C TYR A 208 6.77 14.33 19.97
N GLY A 209 7.52 13.88 18.95
CA GLY A 209 7.53 12.47 18.59
C GLY A 209 8.10 11.57 19.68
N GLN A 210 7.38 10.49 20.00
CA GLN A 210 7.89 9.48 20.92
C GLN A 210 8.61 8.35 20.17
N TRP A 211 9.71 7.86 20.76
CA TRP A 211 10.54 6.81 20.16
C TRP A 211 9.83 5.45 20.03
N PHE A 212 8.82 5.19 20.85
CA PHE A 212 8.16 3.89 20.93
C PHE A 212 6.64 4.02 20.97
N ASN A 213 5.97 3.45 19.96
CA ASN A 213 4.52 3.33 19.96
C ASN A 213 4.10 2.06 20.71
N THR A 214 3.57 2.26 21.91
CA THR A 214 3.09 1.22 22.84
C THR A 214 1.92 0.43 22.24
N GLY A 215 1.09 1.05 21.40
CA GLY A 215 -0.01 0.41 20.67
C GLY A 215 0.45 -0.57 19.59
N ARG A 216 1.74 -0.52 19.18
CA ARG A 216 2.31 -1.39 18.14
C ARG A 216 3.17 -2.54 18.69
N LYS A 217 3.16 -2.79 20.00
CA LYS A 217 3.82 -3.96 20.62
C LYS A 217 3.49 -5.31 19.93
N PRO A 218 2.24 -5.61 19.54
CA PRO A 218 1.92 -6.86 18.85
C PRO A 218 2.63 -6.97 17.50
N VAL A 219 2.73 -5.86 16.76
CA VAL A 219 3.44 -5.80 15.48
C VAL A 219 4.92 -6.06 15.68
N LEU A 220 5.55 -5.44 16.69
CA LEU A 220 6.95 -5.69 17.02
C LEU A 220 7.19 -7.18 17.36
N ALA A 221 6.34 -7.78 18.20
CA ALA A 221 6.45 -9.18 18.54
C ALA A 221 6.31 -10.08 17.29
N ALA A 222 5.35 -9.79 16.41
CA ALA A 222 5.16 -10.52 15.16
C ALA A 222 6.40 -10.43 14.25
N VAL A 223 6.99 -9.24 14.09
CA VAL A 223 8.20 -9.02 13.29
C VAL A 223 9.39 -9.78 13.87
N LEU A 224 9.59 -9.74 15.19
CA LEU A 224 10.68 -10.47 15.85
C LEU A 224 10.51 -11.99 15.73
N ILE A 225 9.29 -12.51 15.93
CA ILE A 225 8.98 -13.93 15.78
C ILE A 225 9.20 -14.37 14.33
N PHE A 226 8.73 -13.59 13.36
CA PHE A 226 8.91 -13.90 11.94
C PHE A 226 10.39 -13.85 11.53
N GLY A 227 11.14 -12.83 11.97
CA GLY A 227 12.58 -12.73 11.75
C GLY A 227 13.34 -13.90 12.37
N PHE A 228 12.98 -14.29 13.60
CA PHE A 228 13.53 -15.46 14.27
C PHE A 228 13.24 -16.75 13.49
N LEU A 229 11.98 -16.98 13.08
CA LEU A 229 11.60 -18.17 12.31
C LEU A 229 12.36 -18.24 10.97
N THR A 230 12.47 -17.13 10.25
CA THR A 230 13.23 -17.04 9.01
C THR A 230 14.71 -17.39 9.23
N LEU A 231 15.37 -16.75 10.19
CA LEU A 231 16.77 -17.05 10.50
C LEU A 231 16.96 -18.51 10.95
N PHE A 232 16.05 -19.03 11.76
CA PHE A 232 16.07 -20.42 12.23
C PHE A 232 15.99 -21.41 11.07
N TYR A 233 15.00 -21.28 10.17
CA TYR A 233 14.84 -22.21 9.05
C TYR A 233 15.95 -22.06 7.99
N VAL A 234 16.43 -20.84 7.72
CA VAL A 234 17.58 -20.62 6.83
C VAL A 234 18.85 -21.28 7.38
N GLN A 235 19.14 -21.12 8.68
CA GLN A 235 20.29 -21.79 9.30
C GLN A 235 20.14 -23.31 9.27
N ARG A 236 18.93 -23.82 9.49
CA ARG A 236 18.63 -25.26 9.44
C ARG A 236 18.79 -25.82 8.03
N ALA A 237 18.34 -25.10 7.00
CA ALA A 237 18.54 -25.45 5.59
C ALA A 237 20.03 -25.45 5.21
N ARG A 238 20.79 -24.43 5.65
CA ARG A 238 22.25 -24.35 5.41
C ARG A 238 23.02 -25.51 6.05
N LYS A 239 22.53 -26.06 7.15
CA LYS A 239 23.09 -27.26 7.82
C LYS A 239 22.72 -28.57 7.12
N GLY A 240 22.05 -28.53 5.97
CA GLY A 240 21.69 -29.71 5.17
C GLY A 240 20.45 -30.44 5.68
N ALA A 241 19.63 -29.82 6.53
CA ALA A 241 18.37 -30.43 6.93
C ALA A 241 17.43 -30.49 5.71
N ASN A 242 16.85 -31.67 5.48
CA ASN A 242 15.87 -31.84 4.41
C ASN A 242 14.53 -31.21 4.84
N LEU A 243 14.29 -29.98 4.38
CA LEU A 243 13.03 -29.27 4.62
C LEU A 243 12.01 -29.75 3.58
N TYR A 244 10.93 -30.37 4.05
CA TYR A 244 9.82 -30.76 3.18
C TYR A 244 9.14 -29.51 2.61
N VAL A 245 9.11 -29.43 1.28
CA VAL A 245 8.33 -28.49 0.46
C VAL A 245 7.26 -29.31 -0.25
N ARG A 246 6.01 -28.82 -0.26
CA ARG A 246 4.93 -29.51 -0.98
C ARG A 246 5.26 -29.56 -2.49
N PRO A 247 5.04 -30.69 -3.17
CA PRO A 247 5.17 -30.74 -4.61
C PRO A 247 4.27 -29.70 -5.29
N ILE A 248 4.78 -29.09 -6.34
CA ILE A 248 4.09 -28.06 -7.11
C ILE A 248 3.73 -28.69 -8.46
N GLY A 249 2.45 -28.96 -8.69
CA GLY A 249 2.00 -29.73 -9.85
C GLY A 249 2.47 -29.17 -11.19
N GLY A 250 2.56 -27.85 -11.33
CA GLY A 250 3.05 -27.22 -12.55
C GLY A 250 4.54 -27.49 -12.84
N ILE A 251 5.36 -27.80 -11.84
CA ILE A 251 6.78 -28.14 -12.04
C ILE A 251 6.97 -29.61 -12.41
N GLU A 252 6.21 -30.52 -11.81
CA GLU A 252 6.24 -31.94 -12.21
C GLU A 252 5.79 -32.11 -13.67
N ALA A 253 4.79 -31.33 -14.09
CA ALA A 253 4.32 -31.30 -15.48
C ALA A 253 5.39 -30.83 -16.48
N VAL A 254 6.40 -30.05 -16.07
CA VAL A 254 7.47 -29.59 -16.96
C VAL A 254 8.31 -30.77 -17.43
N ASP A 255 8.69 -31.69 -16.54
CA ASP A 255 9.51 -32.85 -16.90
C ASP A 255 8.75 -33.77 -17.88
N ASP A 256 7.46 -34.01 -17.64
CA ASP A 256 6.58 -34.78 -18.55
C ASP A 256 6.41 -34.09 -19.92
N ALA A 257 6.25 -32.77 -19.92
CA ALA A 257 6.08 -31.98 -21.12
C ALA A 257 7.36 -31.98 -22.00
N ILE A 258 8.54 -31.94 -21.37
CA ILE A 258 9.83 -32.07 -22.08
C ILE A 258 9.97 -33.46 -22.72
N GLY A 259 9.61 -34.52 -21.99
CA GLY A 259 9.60 -35.88 -22.54
C GLY A 259 8.73 -36.00 -23.79
N ARG A 260 7.50 -35.46 -23.73
CA ARG A 260 6.60 -35.44 -24.89
C ARG A 260 7.13 -34.59 -26.04
N ALA A 261 7.71 -33.43 -25.78
CA ALA A 261 8.31 -32.59 -26.81
C ALA A 261 9.44 -33.33 -27.55
N THR A 262 10.26 -34.08 -26.80
CA THR A 262 11.30 -34.96 -27.33
C THR A 262 10.70 -36.05 -28.23
N GLU A 263 9.67 -36.76 -27.76
CA GLU A 263 9.00 -37.82 -28.51
C GLU A 263 8.33 -37.32 -29.80
N MET A 264 7.81 -36.09 -29.78
CA MET A 264 7.17 -35.46 -30.94
C MET A 264 8.15 -34.81 -31.92
N GLY A 265 9.41 -34.62 -31.51
CA GLY A 265 10.40 -33.85 -32.30
C GLY A 265 9.98 -32.39 -32.53
N ARG A 266 9.18 -31.81 -31.62
CA ARG A 266 8.65 -30.44 -31.69
C ARG A 266 9.34 -29.57 -30.62
N PRO A 267 9.54 -28.26 -30.85
CA PRO A 267 10.25 -27.40 -29.92
C PRO A 267 9.44 -27.11 -28.65
N ILE A 268 10.14 -26.67 -27.60
CA ILE A 268 9.57 -26.05 -26.41
C ILE A 268 9.71 -24.53 -26.55
N LEU A 269 8.61 -23.81 -26.34
CA LEU A 269 8.58 -22.35 -26.32
C LEU A 269 8.57 -21.89 -24.86
N TYR A 270 9.57 -21.11 -24.45
CA TYR A 270 9.65 -20.54 -23.11
C TYR A 270 9.52 -19.02 -23.17
N VAL A 271 8.53 -18.47 -22.48
CA VAL A 271 8.18 -17.04 -22.52
C VAL A 271 8.25 -16.48 -21.10
N MET A 272 9.02 -15.39 -20.93
CA MET A 272 9.26 -14.77 -19.63
C MET A 272 8.29 -13.63 -19.26
N GLY A 273 7.42 -13.27 -20.20
CA GLY A 273 6.53 -12.12 -20.08
C GLY A 273 7.24 -10.80 -20.41
N LEU A 274 6.71 -9.71 -19.86
CA LEU A 274 7.14 -8.32 -20.13
C LEU A 274 7.90 -7.69 -18.96
N GLY A 275 8.23 -8.48 -17.94
CA GLY A 275 9.00 -8.02 -16.79
C GLY A 275 10.41 -7.62 -17.14
N THR A 276 10.99 -6.81 -16.26
CA THR A 276 12.42 -6.45 -16.25
C THR A 276 13.22 -7.51 -15.49
N ALA A 277 14.55 -7.48 -15.62
CA ALA A 277 15.43 -8.35 -14.85
C ALA A 277 15.43 -8.06 -13.33
N ALA A 278 14.84 -6.93 -12.90
CA ALA A 278 14.69 -6.58 -11.48
C ALA A 278 13.38 -7.12 -10.87
N ASP A 279 12.42 -7.54 -11.68
CA ASP A 279 11.16 -8.08 -11.19
C ASP A 279 11.35 -9.48 -10.58
N VAL A 280 10.79 -9.69 -9.39
CA VAL A 280 10.96 -10.93 -8.61
C VAL A 280 10.46 -12.15 -9.40
N ALA A 281 9.34 -12.03 -10.11
CA ALA A 281 8.80 -13.08 -10.97
C ALA A 281 9.74 -13.44 -12.13
N THR A 282 10.38 -12.45 -12.76
CA THR A 282 11.38 -12.68 -13.82
C THR A 282 12.62 -13.37 -13.27
N ILE A 283 13.06 -13.00 -12.06
CA ILE A 283 14.18 -13.66 -11.37
C ILE A 283 13.87 -15.13 -11.08
N ALA A 284 12.66 -15.42 -10.59
CA ALA A 284 12.21 -16.79 -10.40
C ALA A 284 12.15 -17.56 -11.72
N SER A 285 11.69 -16.91 -12.79
CA SER A 285 11.65 -17.47 -14.14
C SER A 285 13.04 -17.85 -14.67
N PHE A 286 14.09 -17.04 -14.47
CA PHE A 286 15.46 -17.44 -14.85
C PHE A 286 15.90 -18.77 -14.22
N THR A 287 15.54 -18.99 -12.95
CA THR A 287 15.88 -20.24 -12.25
C THR A 287 15.16 -21.44 -12.88
N ILE A 288 13.88 -21.27 -13.23
CA ILE A 288 13.07 -22.30 -13.89
C ILE A 288 13.58 -22.54 -15.31
N LEU A 289 13.91 -21.48 -16.06
CA LEU A 289 14.51 -21.56 -17.39
C LEU A 289 15.80 -22.37 -17.38
N GLY A 290 16.69 -22.16 -16.41
CA GLY A 290 17.92 -22.94 -16.29
C GLY A 290 17.67 -24.43 -16.14
N ARG A 291 16.68 -24.81 -15.31
CA ARG A 291 16.26 -26.22 -15.19
C ARG A 291 15.71 -26.76 -16.50
N VAL A 292 14.82 -26.03 -17.18
CA VAL A 292 14.24 -26.44 -18.45
C VAL A 292 15.32 -26.59 -19.52
N ALA A 293 16.22 -25.61 -19.64
CA ALA A 293 17.33 -25.62 -20.59
C ALA A 293 18.29 -26.80 -20.36
N LYS A 294 18.60 -27.11 -19.10
CA LYS A 294 19.41 -28.28 -18.74
C LYS A 294 18.75 -29.57 -19.20
N SER A 295 17.48 -29.77 -18.87
CA SER A 295 16.71 -30.95 -19.31
C SER A 295 16.62 -31.03 -20.83
N VAL A 296 16.32 -29.92 -21.52
CA VAL A 296 16.28 -29.85 -22.99
C VAL A 296 17.62 -30.29 -23.60
N ALA A 297 18.74 -29.85 -23.03
CA ALA A 297 20.07 -30.24 -23.49
C ALA A 297 20.34 -31.74 -23.30
N GLU A 298 19.92 -32.31 -22.16
CA GLU A 298 20.03 -33.74 -21.86
C GLU A 298 19.21 -34.61 -22.84
N TYR A 299 17.97 -34.18 -23.14
CA TYR A 299 17.06 -34.88 -24.04
C TYR A 299 17.21 -34.50 -25.53
N GLN A 300 18.12 -33.58 -25.85
CA GLN A 300 18.36 -33.07 -27.21
C GLN A 300 17.09 -32.54 -27.91
N THR A 301 16.26 -31.82 -27.16
CA THR A 301 15.07 -31.13 -27.69
C THR A 301 15.42 -29.71 -28.14
N GLN A 302 14.58 -29.10 -28.98
CA GLN A 302 14.74 -27.69 -29.35
C GLN A 302 14.07 -26.77 -28.34
N LEU A 303 14.72 -25.66 -28.00
CA LEU A 303 14.19 -24.61 -27.12
C LEU A 303 14.19 -23.27 -27.86
N ILE A 304 13.11 -22.52 -27.71
CA ILE A 304 12.92 -21.19 -28.29
C ILE A 304 12.53 -20.24 -27.16
N VAL A 305 13.31 -19.17 -26.96
CA VAL A 305 13.10 -18.19 -25.87
C VAL A 305 13.04 -16.77 -26.44
N PRO A 306 11.88 -16.33 -26.97
CA PRO A 306 11.72 -14.94 -27.39
C PRO A 306 11.65 -14.04 -26.16
N THR A 307 12.37 -12.91 -26.18
CA THR A 307 12.42 -11.98 -25.05
C THR A 307 11.93 -10.59 -25.42
N TYR A 308 11.21 -9.96 -24.50
CA TYR A 308 10.66 -8.61 -24.64
C TYR A 308 11.69 -7.52 -24.28
N ASP A 309 12.56 -7.80 -23.32
CA ASP A 309 13.55 -6.87 -22.79
C ASP A 309 14.99 -7.32 -23.10
N PRO A 310 15.88 -6.43 -23.59
CA PRO A 310 17.23 -6.82 -24.00
C PRO A 310 18.15 -7.17 -22.82
N ILE A 311 17.88 -6.66 -21.61
CA ILE A 311 18.61 -7.05 -20.40
C ILE A 311 18.18 -8.47 -20.00
N VAL A 312 16.87 -8.75 -20.04
CA VAL A 312 16.33 -10.10 -19.82
C VAL A 312 16.91 -11.10 -20.84
N MET A 313 17.02 -10.72 -22.12
CA MET A 313 17.69 -11.51 -23.15
C MET A 313 19.12 -11.90 -22.74
N SER A 314 19.92 -10.92 -22.32
CA SER A 314 21.33 -11.13 -21.99
C SER A 314 21.49 -12.07 -20.80
N VAL A 315 20.65 -11.92 -19.77
CA VAL A 315 20.66 -12.82 -18.60
C VAL A 315 20.17 -14.21 -18.98
N ALA A 316 19.09 -14.33 -19.76
CA ALA A 316 18.56 -15.61 -20.23
C ALA A 316 19.57 -16.37 -21.11
N GLN A 317 20.31 -15.66 -21.98
CA GLN A 317 21.40 -16.26 -22.78
C GLN A 317 22.45 -16.92 -21.90
N GLU A 318 22.90 -16.23 -20.85
CA GLU A 318 23.90 -16.78 -19.92
C GLU A 318 23.35 -17.95 -19.10
N VAL A 319 22.10 -17.86 -18.64
CA VAL A 319 21.42 -18.96 -17.92
C VAL A 319 21.32 -20.21 -18.80
N VAL A 320 20.86 -20.07 -20.05
CA VAL A 320 20.74 -21.18 -20.99
C VAL A 320 22.12 -21.75 -21.32
N LYS A 321 23.10 -20.90 -21.60
CA LYS A 321 24.48 -21.32 -21.88
C LYS A 321 25.08 -22.12 -20.73
N SER A 322 25.01 -21.60 -19.51
CA SER A 322 25.48 -22.29 -18.30
C SER A 322 24.77 -23.63 -18.11
N SER A 323 23.47 -23.70 -18.39
CA SER A 323 22.68 -24.93 -18.25
C SER A 323 23.08 -26.01 -19.26
N TYR A 324 23.42 -25.63 -20.50
CA TYR A 324 23.96 -26.55 -21.51
C TYR A 324 25.37 -27.03 -21.16
N MET A 325 26.21 -26.16 -20.59
CA MET A 325 27.53 -26.53 -20.07
C MET A 325 27.41 -27.54 -18.92
N ASP A 326 26.49 -27.31 -17.99
CA ASP A 326 26.22 -28.20 -16.84
C ASP A 326 25.64 -29.57 -17.25
N ALA A 327 24.94 -29.63 -18.39
CA ALA A 327 24.49 -30.87 -19.02
C ALA A 327 25.61 -31.59 -19.80
N GLY A 328 26.81 -31.01 -19.92
CA GLY A 328 27.90 -31.56 -20.72
C GLY A 328 27.65 -31.51 -22.23
N ARG A 329 26.77 -30.60 -22.68
CA ARG A 329 26.31 -30.44 -24.08
C ARG A 329 26.60 -29.04 -24.61
N ALA A 330 27.81 -28.55 -24.33
CA ALA A 330 28.30 -27.25 -24.79
C ALA A 330 28.24 -27.10 -26.32
N ASP A 331 28.44 -28.21 -27.04
CA ASP A 331 28.41 -28.31 -28.49
C ASP A 331 27.01 -28.13 -29.10
N ALA A 332 25.96 -28.39 -28.33
CA ALA A 332 24.57 -28.25 -28.76
C ALA A 332 23.99 -26.86 -28.47
N TYR A 333 24.71 -25.99 -27.76
CA TYR A 333 24.26 -24.63 -27.48
C TYR A 333 24.35 -23.75 -28.75
N ASN A 334 23.30 -22.96 -28.99
CA ASN A 334 23.27 -21.92 -30.02
C ASN A 334 22.81 -20.60 -29.38
N GLU A 335 23.48 -19.49 -29.72
CA GLU A 335 23.10 -18.14 -29.29
C GLU A 335 21.71 -17.74 -29.79
N ASP A 336 21.24 -18.30 -30.90
CA ASP A 336 19.91 -18.04 -31.47
C ASP A 336 18.75 -18.66 -30.66
N ILE A 337 19.03 -19.49 -29.65
CA ILE A 337 17.99 -20.06 -28.77
C ILE A 337 17.22 -18.93 -28.05
N VAL A 338 17.93 -17.89 -27.64
CA VAL A 338 17.38 -16.75 -26.90
C VAL A 338 17.62 -15.48 -27.71
N PHE A 339 16.55 -14.80 -28.10
CA PHE A 339 16.63 -13.62 -28.93
C PHE A 339 15.64 -12.54 -28.51
N PHE A 340 16.02 -11.29 -28.77
CA PHE A 340 15.18 -10.12 -28.56
C PHE A 340 14.22 -9.93 -29.73
N VAL A 341 12.98 -9.58 -29.40
CA VAL A 341 11.94 -9.33 -30.41
C VAL A 341 11.61 -7.84 -30.51
N THR A 342 11.07 -7.25 -29.45
CA THR A 342 10.65 -5.84 -29.39
C THR A 342 10.20 -5.49 -27.96
N GLN A 343 10.29 -4.20 -27.59
CA GLN A 343 9.73 -3.64 -26.36
C GLN A 343 8.31 -3.07 -26.54
N SER A 344 7.59 -3.43 -27.61
CA SER A 344 6.17 -3.11 -27.76
C SER A 344 5.31 -4.33 -27.44
N GLN A 345 4.47 -4.25 -26.39
CA GLN A 345 3.71 -5.38 -25.85
C GLN A 345 3.00 -6.20 -26.93
N PHE A 346 2.09 -5.60 -27.70
CA PHE A 346 1.30 -6.36 -28.67
C PHE A 346 2.10 -6.75 -29.93
N ALA A 347 3.18 -6.04 -30.25
CA ALA A 347 4.10 -6.47 -31.30
C ALA A 347 4.89 -7.72 -30.87
N TYR A 348 5.31 -7.79 -29.60
CA TYR A 348 5.94 -8.96 -29.01
C TYR A 348 4.99 -10.16 -29.07
N VAL A 349 3.73 -9.98 -28.66
CA VAL A 349 2.69 -11.02 -28.72
C VAL A 349 2.45 -11.50 -30.16
N ALA A 350 2.32 -10.58 -31.12
CA ALA A 350 2.11 -10.95 -32.52
C ALA A 350 3.26 -11.82 -33.05
N ALA A 351 4.51 -11.48 -32.69
CA ALA A 351 5.67 -12.26 -33.07
C ALA A 351 5.70 -13.64 -32.40
N VAL A 352 5.43 -13.71 -31.08
CA VAL A 352 5.40 -14.98 -30.34
C VAL A 352 4.25 -15.88 -30.83
N ASN A 353 3.08 -15.32 -31.11
CA ASN A 353 1.97 -16.05 -31.72
C ASN A 353 2.34 -16.57 -33.12
N GLY A 354 3.07 -15.78 -33.91
CA GLY A 354 3.61 -16.21 -35.19
C GLY A 354 4.56 -17.41 -35.07
N ILE A 355 5.40 -17.44 -34.03
CA ILE A 355 6.25 -18.60 -33.70
C ILE A 355 5.38 -19.81 -33.37
N MET A 356 4.38 -19.67 -32.50
CA MET A 356 3.48 -20.77 -32.12
C MET A 356 2.77 -21.40 -33.32
N LEU A 357 2.30 -20.58 -34.26
CA LEU A 357 1.54 -21.04 -35.42
C LEU A 357 2.42 -21.62 -36.54
N ARG A 358 3.70 -21.21 -36.63
CA ARG A 358 4.64 -21.71 -37.64
C ARG A 358 5.41 -22.93 -37.16
N ASP A 359 5.99 -22.83 -35.98
CA ASP A 359 6.94 -23.82 -35.46
C ASP A 359 6.23 -24.89 -34.62
N LEU A 360 4.95 -24.64 -34.27
CA LEU A 360 4.08 -25.59 -33.58
C LEU A 360 4.81 -26.20 -32.39
N PRO A 361 5.12 -25.46 -31.31
CA PRO A 361 5.77 -26.05 -30.14
C PRO A 361 4.91 -27.17 -29.55
N ALA A 362 5.53 -28.21 -28.98
CA ALA A 362 4.78 -29.23 -28.23
C ALA A 362 4.37 -28.73 -26.84
N THR A 363 5.11 -27.75 -26.31
CA THR A 363 4.90 -27.19 -24.98
C THR A 363 5.20 -25.70 -24.99
N CYS A 364 4.31 -24.92 -24.37
CA CYS A 364 4.53 -23.53 -24.06
C CYS A 364 4.67 -23.36 -22.54
N VAL A 365 5.78 -22.77 -22.12
CA VAL A 365 6.06 -22.47 -20.72
C VAL A 365 6.03 -20.95 -20.54
N TYR A 366 5.06 -20.45 -19.78
CA TYR A 366 4.86 -19.04 -19.50
C TYR A 366 5.24 -18.75 -18.04
N MET A 367 6.45 -18.30 -17.76
CA MET A 367 6.92 -18.09 -16.38
C MET A 367 7.48 -16.69 -16.24
N GLY A 368 6.91 -15.86 -15.36
CA GLY A 368 7.43 -14.51 -15.13
C GLY A 368 6.32 -13.48 -14.95
N LYS A 369 6.59 -12.24 -15.38
CA LYS A 369 5.66 -11.12 -15.18
C LYS A 369 4.86 -10.85 -16.44
N PHE A 370 3.56 -11.09 -16.36
CA PHE A 370 2.64 -10.95 -17.49
C PHE A 370 1.58 -9.89 -17.23
N PHE A 371 1.03 -9.35 -18.31
CA PHE A 371 -0.08 -8.41 -18.33
C PHE A 371 -1.16 -8.91 -19.30
N ALA A 372 -1.87 -8.00 -19.97
CA ALA A 372 -3.01 -8.28 -20.85
C ALA A 372 -2.71 -9.27 -21.99
N GLU A 373 -1.45 -9.50 -22.32
CA GLU A 373 -1.03 -10.50 -23.31
C GLU A 373 -1.25 -11.95 -22.90
N SER A 374 -1.41 -12.23 -21.60
CA SER A 374 -1.47 -13.59 -21.04
C SER A 374 -2.46 -14.47 -21.79
N LEU A 375 -3.68 -13.97 -21.99
CA LEU A 375 -4.75 -14.71 -22.65
C LEU A 375 -4.50 -14.90 -24.14
N LEU A 376 -3.91 -13.91 -24.82
CA LEU A 376 -3.61 -14.01 -26.26
C LEU A 376 -2.54 -15.06 -26.54
N LEU A 377 -1.51 -15.12 -25.69
CA LEU A 377 -0.47 -16.14 -25.76
C LEU A 377 -1.06 -17.52 -25.46
N ALA A 378 -1.81 -17.64 -24.35
CA ALA A 378 -2.38 -18.92 -23.93
C ALA A 378 -3.40 -19.50 -24.93
N GLU A 379 -4.29 -18.66 -25.49
CA GLU A 379 -5.25 -19.11 -26.50
C GLU A 379 -4.53 -19.58 -27.78
N THR A 380 -3.48 -18.87 -28.20
CA THR A 380 -2.71 -19.26 -29.39
C THR A 380 -1.93 -20.56 -29.17
N GLY A 381 -1.34 -20.75 -27.99
CA GLY A 381 -0.68 -22.01 -27.63
C GLY A 381 -1.65 -23.20 -27.61
N SER A 382 -2.88 -22.98 -27.13
CA SER A 382 -3.96 -23.96 -27.18
C SER A 382 -4.35 -24.31 -28.62
N LEU A 383 -4.51 -23.30 -29.50
CA LEU A 383 -4.76 -23.48 -30.93
C LEU A 383 -3.63 -24.24 -31.64
N ALA A 384 -2.37 -24.03 -31.23
CA ALA A 384 -1.21 -24.78 -31.73
C ALA A 384 -1.12 -26.23 -31.19
N GLY A 385 -2.01 -26.61 -30.27
CA GLY A 385 -2.06 -27.93 -29.64
C GLY A 385 -0.90 -28.17 -28.65
N SER A 386 -0.38 -27.09 -28.04
CA SER A 386 0.71 -27.16 -27.06
C SER A 386 0.16 -27.51 -25.68
N ILE A 387 0.88 -28.31 -24.90
CA ILE A 387 0.68 -28.33 -23.44
C ILE A 387 1.17 -26.99 -22.88
N GLN A 388 0.41 -26.39 -21.99
CA GLN A 388 0.69 -25.07 -21.46
C GLN A 388 0.89 -25.08 -19.96
N ILE A 389 2.04 -24.58 -19.53
CA ILE A 389 2.42 -24.47 -18.12
C ILE A 389 2.72 -23.02 -17.84
N ALA A 390 1.93 -22.39 -16.97
CA ALA A 390 2.02 -20.98 -16.66
C ALA A 390 2.40 -20.74 -15.20
N GLY A 391 2.97 -19.57 -14.91
CA GLY A 391 3.27 -19.09 -13.56
C GLY A 391 3.54 -17.60 -13.54
N THR A 392 2.76 -16.87 -12.76
CA THR A 392 2.87 -15.41 -12.60
C THR A 392 2.47 -15.00 -11.19
N ASP A 393 3.03 -13.89 -10.71
CA ASP A 393 2.60 -13.23 -9.47
C ASP A 393 1.63 -12.06 -9.71
N GLU A 394 1.31 -11.78 -10.96
CA GLU A 394 0.38 -10.72 -11.31
C GLU A 394 -1.07 -11.16 -11.05
N ILE A 395 -1.68 -10.58 -10.01
CA ILE A 395 -3.01 -10.96 -9.52
C ILE A 395 -4.07 -10.87 -10.63
N ALA A 396 -3.96 -9.85 -11.49
CA ALA A 396 -4.90 -9.63 -12.58
C ALA A 396 -4.82 -10.68 -13.69
N GLN A 397 -3.68 -11.38 -13.85
CA GLN A 397 -3.46 -12.31 -14.95
C GLN A 397 -3.62 -13.78 -14.57
N ILE A 398 -3.49 -14.11 -13.28
CA ILE A 398 -3.67 -15.48 -12.78
C ILE A 398 -4.98 -16.13 -13.29
N PRO A 399 -6.16 -15.46 -13.28
CA PRO A 399 -7.39 -16.08 -13.79
C PRO A 399 -7.34 -16.48 -15.26
N PHE A 400 -6.62 -15.73 -16.11
CA PHE A 400 -6.50 -16.06 -17.53
C PHE A 400 -5.68 -17.32 -17.73
N PHE A 401 -4.56 -17.47 -17.03
CA PHE A 401 -3.76 -18.69 -17.11
C PHE A 401 -4.49 -19.90 -16.50
N ILE A 402 -5.21 -19.73 -15.39
CA ILE A 402 -6.01 -20.81 -14.80
C ILE A 402 -7.03 -21.38 -15.79
N VAL A 403 -7.65 -20.52 -16.60
CA VAL A 403 -8.69 -20.95 -17.55
C VAL A 403 -8.11 -21.45 -18.87
N ALA A 404 -6.97 -20.90 -19.31
CA ALA A 404 -6.42 -21.16 -20.65
C ALA A 404 -5.24 -22.15 -20.67
N CYS A 405 -4.62 -22.48 -19.55
CA CYS A 405 -3.45 -23.38 -19.46
C CYS A 405 -3.75 -24.66 -18.68
N ASP A 406 -3.04 -25.74 -19.00
CA ASP A 406 -3.20 -27.05 -18.34
C ASP A 406 -2.72 -27.00 -16.88
N TYR A 407 -1.65 -26.26 -16.62
CA TYR A 407 -1.09 -26.07 -15.28
C TYR A 407 -0.77 -24.60 -15.04
N THR A 408 -1.14 -24.08 -13.87
CA THR A 408 -0.86 -22.69 -13.50
C THR A 408 -0.33 -22.62 -12.07
N LEU A 409 0.85 -22.02 -11.92
CA LEU A 409 1.44 -21.64 -10.64
C LEU A 409 0.86 -20.30 -10.19
N ILE A 410 0.26 -20.28 -9.01
CA ILE A 410 -0.45 -19.11 -8.49
C ILE A 410 0.47 -18.33 -7.55
N GLY A 411 0.89 -17.13 -7.97
CA GLY A 411 1.57 -16.18 -7.08
C GLY A 411 2.82 -16.76 -6.46
N GLU A 412 2.74 -17.05 -5.16
CA GLU A 412 3.87 -17.60 -4.40
C GLU A 412 4.37 -18.95 -4.89
N GLU A 413 3.55 -19.72 -5.61
CA GLU A 413 3.97 -21.01 -6.16
C GLU A 413 5.08 -20.84 -7.21
N LEU A 414 5.13 -19.70 -7.92
CA LEU A 414 6.24 -19.36 -8.82
C LEU A 414 7.57 -19.21 -8.05
N TYR A 415 7.52 -18.57 -6.87
CA TYR A 415 8.68 -18.38 -6.00
C TYR A 415 9.09 -19.66 -5.28
N ALA A 416 8.12 -20.45 -4.86
CA ALA A 416 8.36 -21.76 -4.26
C ALA A 416 8.98 -22.73 -5.28
N ALA A 417 8.59 -22.64 -6.55
CA ALA A 417 9.13 -23.45 -7.64
C ALA A 417 10.63 -23.18 -7.86
N SER A 418 11.05 -21.92 -7.91
CA SER A 418 12.48 -21.59 -8.06
C SER A 418 13.29 -22.08 -6.85
N ALA A 419 12.76 -21.94 -5.63
CA ALA A 419 13.38 -22.45 -4.41
C ALA A 419 13.50 -23.99 -4.42
N TYR A 420 12.45 -24.68 -4.88
CA TYR A 420 12.38 -26.14 -4.97
C TYR A 420 13.41 -26.70 -5.95
N LEU A 421 13.51 -26.09 -7.15
CA LEU A 421 14.40 -26.52 -8.22
C LEU A 421 15.87 -26.20 -7.91
N GLY A 422 16.17 -24.99 -7.44
CA GLY A 422 17.53 -24.57 -7.11
C GLY A 422 18.08 -25.18 -5.82
N ARG A 423 17.19 -25.69 -4.95
CA ARG A 423 17.50 -26.16 -3.58
C ARG A 423 18.37 -25.19 -2.77
N GLU A 424 18.23 -23.88 -3.03
CA GLU A 424 19.02 -22.87 -2.35
C GLU A 424 18.57 -22.74 -0.89
N PRO A 425 19.46 -22.89 0.10
CA PRO A 425 19.08 -22.88 1.51
C PRO A 425 18.35 -21.61 1.98
N VAL A 426 18.68 -20.45 1.40
CA VAL A 426 18.06 -19.17 1.76
C VAL A 426 16.61 -19.13 1.30
N LEU A 427 16.34 -19.53 0.06
CA LEU A 427 14.99 -19.57 -0.51
C LEU A 427 14.12 -20.62 0.20
N LEU A 428 14.66 -21.84 0.38
CA LEU A 428 13.95 -22.92 1.07
C LEU A 428 13.62 -22.59 2.53
N GLY A 429 14.57 -22.01 3.27
CA GLY A 429 14.38 -21.62 4.66
C GLY A 429 13.34 -20.51 4.81
N SER A 430 13.39 -19.51 3.92
CA SER A 430 12.43 -18.39 3.91
C SER A 430 11.03 -18.86 3.55
N LEU A 431 10.89 -19.72 2.54
CA LEU A 431 9.61 -20.34 2.17
C LEU A 431 8.99 -21.07 3.37
N LYS A 432 9.79 -21.86 4.11
CA LYS A 432 9.28 -22.60 5.26
C LYS A 432 8.83 -21.68 6.40
N ALA A 433 9.57 -20.60 6.66
CA ALA A 433 9.19 -19.62 7.67
C ALA A 433 7.89 -18.89 7.30
N GLN A 434 7.70 -18.55 6.02
CA GLN A 434 6.46 -17.96 5.51
C GLN A 434 5.27 -18.90 5.67
N ASP A 435 5.41 -20.19 5.34
CA ASP A 435 4.35 -21.20 5.53
C ASP A 435 3.88 -21.25 6.99
N TYR A 436 4.82 -21.32 7.94
CA TYR A 436 4.47 -21.35 9.36
C TYR A 436 3.87 -20.03 9.86
N ALA A 437 4.36 -18.90 9.37
CA ALA A 437 3.79 -17.60 9.69
C ALA A 437 2.34 -17.50 9.20
N LYS A 438 2.06 -17.91 7.97
CA LYS A 438 0.69 -17.96 7.42
C LYS A 438 -0.22 -18.88 8.21
N ALA A 439 0.27 -20.07 8.59
CA ALA A 439 -0.48 -20.99 9.44
C ALA A 439 -0.81 -20.36 10.81
N ALA A 440 0.15 -19.67 11.44
CA ALA A 440 -0.07 -18.96 12.69
C ALA A 440 -1.09 -17.82 12.55
N ILE A 441 -1.01 -17.03 11.47
CA ILE A 441 -1.99 -15.98 11.16
C ILE A 441 -3.39 -16.57 10.99
N LEU A 442 -3.53 -17.68 10.26
CA LEU A 442 -4.81 -18.36 10.08
C LEU A 442 -5.40 -18.83 11.42
N ILE A 443 -4.56 -19.41 12.28
CA ILE A 443 -4.96 -19.82 13.63
C ILE A 443 -5.42 -18.61 14.45
N PHE A 444 -4.65 -17.51 14.47
CA PHE A 444 -5.04 -16.31 15.19
C PHE A 444 -6.30 -15.65 14.63
N ALA A 445 -6.50 -15.69 13.31
CA ALA A 445 -7.72 -15.19 12.68
C ALA A 445 -8.95 -16.01 13.08
N ILE A 446 -8.85 -17.34 13.11
CA ILE A 446 -9.93 -18.22 13.57
C ILE A 446 -10.21 -17.98 15.06
N LEU A 447 -9.16 -17.90 15.90
CA LEU A 447 -9.31 -17.61 17.32
C LEU A 447 -9.97 -16.24 17.55
N GLY A 448 -9.58 -15.23 16.76
CA GLY A 448 -10.14 -13.89 16.81
C GLY A 448 -11.60 -13.85 16.40
N LEU A 449 -11.98 -14.60 15.36
CA LEU A 449 -13.37 -14.76 14.96
C LEU A 449 -14.19 -15.41 16.07
N VAL A 450 -13.70 -16.49 16.67
CA VAL A 450 -14.40 -17.19 17.76
C VAL A 450 -14.51 -16.31 19.00
N SER A 451 -13.44 -15.63 19.41
CA SER A 451 -13.45 -14.77 20.60
C SER A 451 -14.40 -13.58 20.43
N ALA A 452 -14.44 -12.97 19.24
CA ALA A 452 -15.34 -11.87 18.94
C ALA A 452 -16.82 -12.27 19.05
N ASN A 453 -17.16 -13.50 18.65
CA ASN A 453 -18.54 -14.01 18.75
C ASN A 453 -18.94 -14.42 20.18
N LEU A 454 -17.98 -14.59 21.09
CA LEU A 454 -18.21 -14.94 22.50
C LEU A 454 -18.14 -13.71 23.43
N ASP A 455 -18.19 -12.49 22.87
CA ASP A 455 -18.01 -11.22 23.58
C ASP A 455 -16.69 -11.14 24.39
N PHE A 456 -15.68 -11.91 24.00
CA PHE A 456 -14.35 -11.89 24.62
C PHE A 456 -13.46 -10.87 23.90
N SER A 457 -13.57 -9.59 24.29
CA SER A 457 -12.89 -8.48 23.62
C SER A 457 -11.38 -8.45 23.80
N TYR A 458 -10.84 -9.07 24.86
CA TYR A 458 -9.41 -9.01 25.19
C TYR A 458 -8.51 -9.49 24.04
N PHE A 459 -8.90 -10.56 23.35
CA PHE A 459 -8.09 -11.11 22.25
C PHE A 459 -8.10 -10.18 21.03
N THR A 460 -9.25 -9.58 20.70
CA THR A 460 -9.36 -8.64 19.57
C THR A 460 -8.68 -7.30 19.89
N GLU A 461 -8.78 -6.83 21.14
CA GLU A 461 -8.09 -5.62 21.62
C GLU A 461 -6.56 -5.76 21.51
N LEU A 462 -6.01 -6.96 21.71
CA LEU A 462 -4.58 -7.22 21.53
C LEU A 462 -4.10 -6.87 20.11
N PHE A 463 -4.95 -7.01 19.10
CA PHE A 463 -4.60 -6.69 17.70
C PHE A 463 -5.13 -5.33 17.25
N HIS A 464 -5.76 -4.56 18.14
CA HIS A 464 -6.22 -3.21 17.84
C HIS A 464 -5.03 -2.25 17.78
N VAL A 465 -4.59 -1.93 16.57
CA VAL A 465 -3.54 -0.91 16.34
C VAL A 465 -4.22 0.43 16.10
N THR A 466 -4.24 1.27 17.12
CA THR A 466 -4.68 2.67 16.97
C THR A 466 -3.64 3.40 16.11
N ASN A 467 -4.09 3.97 14.98
CA ASN A 467 -3.24 4.70 14.05
C ASN A 467 -2.96 6.13 14.50
#